data_AF-R6XIG4-F1
#
_entry.id   AF-R6XIG4-F1
#
_cell.length_a   1.000
_cell.length_b   1.000
_cell.length_c   1.000
_cell.angle_alpha   90.00
_cell.angle_beta   90.00
_cell.angle_gamma   90.00
#
_symmetry.space_group_name_H-M   'P 1'
#
loop_
_entity.id
_entity.type
_entity.pdbx_description
1 polymer ?
#
loop_
_entity_poly.entity_id
_entity_poly.type
_entity_poly.pdbx_seq_one_letter_code
_entity_poly.pdbx_strand_id
1 'polypeptide(L)' 'MSYKAMAHIHSLNGEMAEITVLEEVGNNDYIVDYKGVKCHALFNWFVCQFYVDDVYRRVDK' A
#
# COMPACT_ATOMS: atom_id res chain seq x y z
N MET A 1 -14.32 1.53 -4.60
CA MET A 1 -14.69 2.38 -3.45
C MET A 1 -13.48 2.37 -2.54
N SER A 2 -12.94 3.54 -2.21
CA SER A 2 -11.71 3.62 -1.42
C SER A 2 -11.99 3.41 0.06
N TYR A 3 -11.04 2.81 0.77
CA TYR A 3 -11.12 2.59 2.21
C TYR A 3 -9.75 2.78 2.85
N LYS A 4 -9.75 3.06 4.16
CA LYS A 4 -8.52 3.22 4.93
C LYS A 4 -8.10 1.88 5.53
N ALA A 5 -6.80 1.62 5.56
CA ALA A 5 -6.22 0.44 6.16
C ALA A 5 -4.87 0.78 6.80
N MET A 6 -4.43 -0.07 7.73
CA MET A 6 -3.05 -0.02 8.24
C MET A 6 -2.16 -0.90 7.38
N ALA A 7 -0.98 -0.41 7.03
CA ALA A 7 -0.02 -1.14 6.21
C ALA A 7 1.42 -0.89 6.67
N HIS A 8 2.29 -1.88 6.46
CA HIS A 8 3.72 -1.73 6.62
C HIS A 8 4.28 -0.86 5.51
N ILE A 9 5.00 0.20 5.86
CA ILE A 9 5.56 1.15 4.89
C ILE A 9 7.06 0.90 4.72
N HIS A 10 7.52 0.78 3.47
CA HIS A 10 8.92 0.55 3.16
C HIS A 10 9.83 1.68 3.69
N SER A 11 9.48 2.96 3.45
CA SER A 11 10.26 4.10 3.93
C SER A 11 10.34 4.25 5.44
N LEU A 12 9.45 3.58 6.19
CA LEU A 12 9.46 3.55 7.66
C LEU A 12 10.09 2.27 8.22
N ASN A 13 10.96 1.58 7.46
CA ASN A 13 11.53 0.29 7.87
C ASN A 13 10.46 -0.76 8.27
N GLY A 14 9.29 -0.72 7.62
CA GLY A 14 8.20 -1.63 7.91
C GLY A 14 7.36 -1.25 9.13
N GLU A 15 7.49 -0.05 9.71
CA GLU A 15 6.48 0.44 10.66
C GLU A 15 5.12 0.60 9.97
N MET A 16 4.06 0.47 10.77
CA MET A 16 2.70 0.54 10.27
C MET A 16 2.21 1.99 10.21
N ALA A 17 1.62 2.38 9.09
CA ALA A 17 0.93 3.65 8.93
C ALA A 17 -0.43 3.48 8.26
N GLU A 18 -1.28 4.49 8.41
CA GLU A 18 -2.56 4.55 7.69
C GLU A 18 -2.31 4.85 6.22
N ILE A 19 -2.97 4.07 5.35
CA ILE A 19 -3.02 4.26 3.91
C ILE A 19 -4.48 4.31 3.44
N THR A 20 -4.69 4.85 2.24
CA THR A 20 -5.98 4.76 1.55
C THR A 20 -5.86 3.81 0.36
N VAL A 21 -6.54 2.66 0.43
CA VAL A 21 -6.63 1.73 -0.70
C VAL A 21 -7.60 2.31 -1.73
N LEU A 22 -7.13 2.49 -2.97
CA LEU A 22 -7.90 3.11 -4.05
C LEU A 22 -8.56 2.04 -4.93
N GLU A 23 -7.78 1.08 -5.40
CA GLU A 23 -8.23 0.00 -6.30
C GLU A 23 -7.34 -1.24 -6.20
N GLU A 24 -7.89 -2.40 -6.56
CA GLU A 24 -7.15 -3.64 -6.78
C GLU A 24 -6.90 -3.79 -8.28
N VAL A 25 -5.64 -3.83 -8.68
CA VAL A 25 -5.25 -3.97 -10.10
C VAL A 25 -5.01 -5.44 -10.49
N GLY A 26 -5.18 -6.37 -9.54
CA GLY A 26 -5.17 -7.81 -9.74
C GLY A 26 -3.86 -8.47 -9.33
N ASN A 27 -3.86 -9.80 -9.23
CA ASN A 27 -2.70 -10.59 -8.78
C ASN A 27 -2.13 -10.12 -7.43
N ASN A 28 -3.01 -9.79 -6.48
CA ASN A 28 -2.64 -9.30 -5.15
C ASN A 28 -1.91 -7.95 -5.15
N ASP A 29 -2.09 -7.16 -6.20
CA ASP A 29 -1.54 -5.81 -6.33
C ASP A 29 -2.65 -4.76 -6.15
N TYR A 30 -2.38 -3.82 -5.26
CA TYR A 30 -3.31 -2.77 -4.85
C TYR A 30 -2.67 -1.40 -5.05
N ILE A 31 -3.41 -0.47 -5.64
CA ILE A 31 -3.00 0.93 -5.68
C ILE A 31 -3.48 1.61 -4.41
N VAL A 32 -2.54 2.22 -3.70
CA VAL A 32 -2.80 2.91 -2.44
C VAL A 32 -2.25 4.33 -2.49
N ASP A 33 -2.89 5.23 -1.76
CA ASP A 33 -2.36 6.57 -1.47
C ASP A 33 -1.75 6.57 -0.06
N TYR A 34 -0.47 6.92 0.00
CA TYR A 34 0.24 7.20 1.24
C TYR A 34 0.84 8.61 1.17
N LYS A 35 0.35 9.50 2.04
CA LYS A 35 0.79 10.90 2.15
C LYS A 35 0.74 11.68 0.81
N GLY A 36 -0.24 11.38 -0.05
CA GLY A 36 -0.41 12.01 -1.37
C GLY A 36 0.45 11.39 -2.46
N VAL A 37 1.18 10.30 -2.17
CA VAL A 37 1.92 9.51 -3.15
C VAL A 37 1.12 8.25 -3.45
N LYS A 38 0.82 8.02 -4.73
CA LYS A 38 0.23 6.75 -5.18
C LYS A 38 1.32 5.72 -5.39
N CYS A 39 1.17 4.56 -4.76
CA CYS A 39 2.13 3.47 -4.82
C CYS A 39 1.43 2.11 -4.80
N HIS A 40 2.20 1.08 -5.14
CA HIS A 40 1.73 -0.29 -5.10
C HIS A 40 1.84 -0.89 -3.69
N ALA A 41 0.86 -1.72 -3.34
CA ALA A 41 0.81 -2.48 -2.11
C ALA A 41 0.43 -3.93 -2.38
N LEU A 42 0.97 -4.83 -1.58
CA LEU A 42 0.65 -6.26 -1.58
C LEU A 42 -0.12 -6.62 -0.32
N PHE A 43 -1.14 -7.47 -0.44
CA PHE A 43 -1.85 -8.00 0.73
C PHE A 43 -1.34 -9.39 1.09
N ASN A 44 -0.87 -9.58 2.32
CA ASN A 44 -0.46 -10.90 2.80
C ASN A 44 -1.65 -11.59 3.46
N TRP A 45 -2.20 -12.61 2.79
CA TRP A 45 -3.37 -13.36 3.26
C TRP A 45 -3.11 -14.19 4.53
N PHE A 46 -1.86 -14.56 4.82
CA PHE A 46 -1.53 -15.36 6.00
C PHE A 46 -1.59 -14.56 7.30
N VAL A 47 -1.26 -13.27 7.23
CA VAL A 47 -1.24 -12.36 8.39
C VAL A 47 -2.25 -11.22 8.28
N CYS A 48 -3.05 -11.21 7.21
CA CYS A 48 -4.07 -10.22 6.88
C CYS A 48 -3.57 -8.76 6.94
N GLN A 49 -2.37 -8.50 6.39
CA GLN A 49 -1.72 -7.19 6.44
C GLN A 49 -1.26 -6.71 5.06
N PHE A 50 -1.31 -5.40 4.86
CA PHE A 50 -0.80 -4.74 3.65
C PHE A 50 0.68 -4.36 3.79
N TYR A 51 1.41 -4.45 2.70
CA TYR A 51 2.81 -4.06 2.57
C TYR A 51 2.96 -3.10 1.40
N VAL A 52 3.39 -1.88 1.68
CA VAL A 52 3.40 -0.76 0.74
C VAL A 52 4.84 -0.45 0.34
N ASP A 53 5.10 -0.41 -0.97
CA ASP A 53 6.39 0.01 -1.51
C ASP A 53 6.28 1.46 -2.03
N ASP A 54 6.43 2.39 -1.09
CA ASP A 54 6.38 3.83 -1.35
C ASP A 54 7.71 4.40 -1.88
N VAL A 55 8.71 3.55 -2.17
CA VAL A 55 10.04 3.98 -2.64
C VAL A 55 10.25 3.59 -4.09
N TYR A 56 10.08 2.32 -4.43
CA TYR A 56 10.43 1.78 -5.74
C TYR A 56 9.22 1.58 -6.66
N ARG A 57 8.02 1.42 -6.10
CA ARG A 57 6.79 1.18 -6.86
C ARG A 57 5.78 2.33 -6.72
N ARG A 58 6.22 3.55 -7.02
CA ARG A 58 5.33 4.70 -7.18
C ARG A 58 4.67 4.68 -8.56
N VAL A 59 3.40 5.08 -8.60
CA VAL A 59 2.58 5.14 -9.82
C VAL A 59 2.84 6.45 -10.59
N ASP A 60 3.13 7.53 -9.87
CA ASP A 60 3.50 8.83 -10.42
C ASP A 60 5.03 9.01 -10.35
N LYS A 61 5.63 9.55 -11.42
CA LYS A 61 7.09 9.76 -11.56
C LYS A 61 7.45 11.22 -11.33
#